data_AF-A0A1Q5GZ67-F1
#
_entry.id   AF-A0A1Q5GZ67-F1
#
_cell.length_a   1.000
_cell.length_b   1.000
_cell.length_c   1.000
_cell.angle_alpha   90.00
_cell.angle_beta   90.00
_cell.angle_gamma   90.00
#
_symmetry.space_group_name_H-M   'P 1'
#
loop_
_entity.id
_entity.type
_entity.pdbx_description
1 polymer ?
#
loop_
_entity_poly.entity_id
_entity_poly.type
_entity_poly.pdbx_seq_one_letter_code
_entity_poly.pdbx_strand_id
1 'polypeptide(L)'
;MPQRTAARTRARACAVAALTAAALLATGHPATAAPHTDTAGRLNRAFAEAAREYGVPRDLLAAVGYGESRLDGHAGTPSQANGYGVMHLASNPANRSLEKAAELTGASAAKLRRDTAANILGGAAVLRDHADALGLDAAERRDVDAWYPAVARYSAAGGTAAVLYADAVYTFLAQGVSATVSGGEEVLVPSRPVAPDKGALAASDAHILSTDYPTALWVPAYSGNYVVGRKAAVDKVVIHTTQGSYAGSISWYQNPASQVSAHYTIRSSDGEVTQSVREKDTAWHAGSANSSSVGIEHEGYVDNPAWYTEAMYRSSAALTKHLAARYNIPKNRSHIIGHSEAPGATHTDPGPNWDWNHYMQLIGGDPAPGGDGLTFSSYTTQKSGSTGPQVKAVQTLLNTQGYEAGAVDGSFGPTTTSAVQAFQRARSLVADGTVGPKTWTALLSAGTTPALAKGASGDAVKRLQRALTAALGTPVNADGSFGPATETAVRSYQTGRGLTVDGKVGPATWGALQSGK
;
A
#
# COMPACT_ATOMS: atom_id res chain seq x y z
N MET A 1 11.60 -80.70 56.23
CA MET A 1 12.90 -80.65 55.52
C MET A 1 12.74 -81.35 54.17
N PRO A 2 13.42 -80.96 53.07
CA PRO A 2 14.43 -79.89 52.88
C PRO A 2 14.03 -78.84 51.78
N GLN A 3 14.53 -77.59 51.86
CA GLN A 3 15.51 -76.90 50.96
C GLN A 3 15.13 -76.81 49.46
N ARG A 4 15.42 -75.77 48.66
CA ARG A 4 16.00 -74.41 48.77
C ARG A 4 15.81 -73.74 47.38
N THR A 5 15.70 -72.40 47.37
CA THR A 5 16.20 -71.41 46.37
C THR A 5 15.81 -71.48 44.88
N ALA A 6 15.32 -70.37 44.31
CA ALA A 6 16.14 -69.34 43.63
C ALA A 6 15.28 -68.21 43.03
N ALA A 7 15.91 -67.04 42.87
CA ALA A 7 15.35 -65.77 42.43
C ALA A 7 15.03 -65.69 40.93
N ARG A 8 14.12 -64.78 40.54
CA ARG A 8 14.43 -63.60 39.69
C ARG A 8 13.19 -62.75 39.36
N THR A 9 13.44 -61.45 39.45
CA THR A 9 12.73 -60.26 38.98
C THR A 9 11.95 -60.37 37.65
N ARG A 10 10.76 -59.75 37.57
CA ARG A 10 10.51 -58.49 36.84
C ARG A 10 9.03 -58.08 36.83
N ALA A 11 8.85 -56.77 37.04
CA ALA A 11 7.85 -55.85 36.50
C ALA A 11 6.35 -56.24 36.50
N ARG A 12 5.61 -55.45 37.28
CA ARG A 12 4.17 -55.46 37.48
C ARG A 12 3.41 -55.13 36.19
N ALA A 13 2.44 -55.99 35.88
CA ALA A 13 1.33 -55.71 34.98
C ALA A 13 0.05 -55.49 35.80
N CYS A 14 -0.80 -54.61 35.27
CA CYS A 14 -2.27 -54.55 35.40
C CYS A 14 -2.91 -54.64 36.79
N ALA A 15 -3.56 -53.54 37.19
CA ALA A 15 -4.77 -53.60 38.01
C ALA A 15 -5.92 -52.96 37.20
N VAL A 16 -6.91 -53.79 36.90
CA VAL A 16 -8.25 -53.44 36.39
C VAL A 16 -9.21 -53.52 37.58
N ALA A 17 -10.35 -52.81 37.43
CA ALA A 17 -11.62 -52.91 38.17
C ALA A 17 -11.76 -51.89 39.32
N ALA A 18 -12.87 -51.15 39.47
CA ALA A 18 -14.18 -51.23 38.84
C ALA A 18 -15.04 -49.99 39.21
N LEU A 19 -16.02 -49.67 38.35
CA LEU A 19 -17.41 -49.21 38.62
C LEU A 19 -17.58 -47.95 39.51
N THR A 20 -18.30 -46.89 39.13
CA THR A 20 -19.70 -46.85 38.68
C THR A 20 -20.03 -45.48 38.04
N ALA A 21 -20.96 -45.49 37.09
CA ALA A 21 -21.59 -44.29 36.55
C ALA A 21 -22.56 -43.65 37.56
N ALA A 22 -22.44 -42.34 37.76
CA ALA A 22 -23.47 -41.51 38.39
C ALA A 22 -23.70 -40.27 37.51
N ALA A 23 -24.98 -40.01 37.29
CA ALA A 23 -25.53 -39.09 36.30
C ALA A 23 -25.26 -37.62 36.61
N LEU A 24 -25.26 -36.83 35.52
CA LEU A 24 -25.26 -35.38 35.46
C LEU A 24 -26.28 -34.76 36.41
N LEU A 25 -25.83 -33.75 37.17
CA LEU A 25 -26.54 -32.49 37.44
C LEU A 25 -25.48 -31.50 37.97
N ALA A 26 -24.66 -30.96 37.07
CA ALA A 26 -23.83 -29.80 37.38
C ALA A 26 -24.59 -28.56 36.89
N THR A 27 -25.01 -27.73 37.84
CA THR A 27 -25.61 -26.43 37.62
C THR A 27 -24.70 -25.58 36.73
N GLY A 28 -25.21 -25.20 35.57
CA GLY A 28 -24.54 -24.28 34.66
C GLY A 28 -24.37 -22.93 35.34
N HIS A 29 -23.18 -22.70 35.89
CA HIS A 29 -22.70 -21.33 36.05
C HIS A 29 -22.41 -20.83 34.63
N PRO A 30 -22.99 -19.70 34.18
CA PRO A 30 -22.53 -19.11 32.95
C PRO A 30 -21.05 -18.83 33.13
N ALA A 31 -20.22 -19.43 32.28
CA ALA A 31 -18.85 -18.98 32.12
C ALA A 31 -18.94 -17.48 31.82
N THR A 32 -18.52 -16.65 32.77
CA THR A 32 -18.30 -15.25 32.50
C THR A 32 -17.27 -15.22 31.38
N ALA A 33 -17.74 -14.89 30.18
CA ALA A 33 -16.85 -14.53 29.09
C ALA A 33 -15.88 -13.48 29.66
N ALA A 34 -14.59 -13.75 29.55
CA ALA A 34 -13.59 -12.71 29.74
C ALA A 34 -14.05 -11.49 28.93
N PRO A 35 -13.95 -10.26 29.46
CA PRO A 35 -14.46 -9.10 28.78
C PRO A 35 -13.89 -9.08 27.37
N HIS A 36 -14.77 -9.17 26.38
CA HIS A 36 -14.42 -8.83 25.01
C HIS A 36 -13.85 -7.41 25.09
N THR A 37 -12.54 -7.27 24.88
CA THR A 37 -11.91 -5.96 24.83
C THR A 37 -12.60 -5.18 23.74
N ASP A 38 -13.42 -4.20 24.14
CA ASP A 38 -14.09 -3.24 23.29
C ASP A 38 -13.02 -2.48 22.49
N THR A 39 -12.69 -3.07 21.35
CA THR A 39 -11.65 -2.62 20.42
C THR A 39 -12.22 -1.55 19.49
N ALA A 40 -13.55 -1.46 19.41
CA ALA A 40 -14.26 -0.44 18.67
C ALA A 40 -14.12 0.93 19.37
N GLY A 41 -13.82 1.97 18.59
CA GLY A 41 -13.81 3.35 19.08
C GLY A 41 -12.59 3.77 19.90
N ARG A 42 -11.52 2.97 19.97
CA ARG A 42 -10.32 3.35 20.75
C ARG A 42 -9.58 4.53 20.12
N LEU A 43 -9.46 4.54 18.80
CA LEU A 43 -8.73 5.59 18.10
C LEU A 43 -9.52 6.92 18.11
N ASN A 44 -10.82 6.85 17.86
CA ASN A 44 -11.73 8.00 17.95
C ASN A 44 -11.75 8.59 19.36
N ARG A 45 -11.81 7.75 20.41
CA ARG A 45 -11.70 8.22 21.80
C ARG A 45 -10.37 8.93 22.06
N ALA A 46 -9.25 8.33 21.62
CA ALA A 46 -7.93 8.94 21.79
C ALA A 46 -7.84 10.33 21.13
N PHE A 47 -8.33 10.49 19.91
CA PHE A 47 -8.40 11.80 19.25
C PHE A 47 -9.30 12.79 20.00
N ALA A 48 -10.47 12.37 20.46
CA ALA A 48 -11.40 13.24 21.19
C ALA A 48 -10.85 13.67 22.55
N GLU A 49 -10.16 12.78 23.27
CA GLU A 49 -9.52 13.06 24.55
C GLU A 49 -8.35 14.02 24.39
N ALA A 50 -7.42 13.73 23.47
CA ALA A 50 -6.27 14.59 23.21
C ALA A 50 -6.67 15.99 22.71
N ALA A 51 -7.68 16.06 21.83
CA ALA A 51 -8.26 17.32 21.36
C ALA A 51 -8.82 18.16 22.51
N ARG A 52 -9.56 17.54 23.42
CA ARG A 52 -10.14 18.21 24.60
C ARG A 52 -9.06 18.69 25.56
N GLU A 53 -8.03 17.86 25.80
CA GLU A 53 -6.97 18.15 26.75
C GLU A 53 -6.10 19.34 26.30
N TYR A 54 -5.70 19.36 25.03
CA TYR A 54 -4.81 20.39 24.50
C TYR A 54 -5.53 21.52 23.75
N GLY A 55 -6.86 21.44 23.61
CA GLY A 55 -7.66 22.44 22.93
C GLY A 55 -7.34 22.54 21.43
N VAL A 56 -6.99 21.42 20.80
CA VAL A 56 -6.78 21.28 19.35
C VAL A 56 -8.09 20.81 18.73
N PRO A 57 -8.57 21.36 17.59
CA PRO A 57 -9.73 20.82 16.90
C PRO A 57 -9.53 19.33 16.56
N ARG A 58 -10.44 18.46 17.02
CA ARG A 58 -10.32 17.00 16.87
C ARG A 58 -10.10 16.57 15.43
N ASP A 59 -10.82 17.18 14.49
CA ASP A 59 -10.75 16.83 13.08
C ASP A 59 -9.44 17.27 12.43
N LEU A 60 -8.86 18.38 12.89
CA LEU A 60 -7.51 18.80 12.49
C LEU A 60 -6.47 17.78 12.97
N LEU A 61 -6.56 17.37 14.23
CA LEU A 61 -5.65 16.39 14.82
C LEU A 61 -5.72 15.04 14.10
N ALA A 62 -6.94 14.59 13.76
CA ALA A 62 -7.15 13.37 12.97
C ALA A 62 -6.62 13.51 11.53
N ALA A 63 -6.81 14.66 10.88
CA ALA A 63 -6.28 14.93 9.54
C ALA A 63 -4.74 14.95 9.52
N VAL A 64 -4.10 15.50 10.56
CA VAL A 64 -2.65 15.42 10.76
C VAL A 64 -2.20 13.97 10.88
N GLY A 65 -2.80 13.18 11.77
CA GLY A 65 -2.45 11.76 11.92
C GLY A 65 -2.71 10.93 10.65
N TYR A 66 -3.72 11.30 9.86
CA TYR A 66 -3.98 10.66 8.58
C TYR A 66 -2.90 11.00 7.54
N GLY A 67 -2.45 12.24 7.48
CA GLY A 67 -1.36 12.66 6.59
C GLY A 67 -0.01 12.04 6.97
N GLU A 68 0.25 11.86 8.26
CA GLU A 68 1.52 11.32 8.74
C GLU A 68 1.65 9.80 8.54
N SER A 69 0.58 9.04 8.80
CA SER A 69 0.68 7.58 8.83
C SER A 69 -0.56 6.84 8.33
N ARG A 70 -1.54 7.53 7.72
CA ARG A 70 -2.88 6.98 7.43
C ARG A 70 -3.53 6.36 8.67
N LEU A 71 -3.28 6.97 9.83
CA LEU A 71 -3.76 6.51 11.14
C LEU A 71 -3.21 5.15 11.58
N ASP A 72 -2.10 4.71 11.00
CA ASP A 72 -1.38 3.51 11.41
C ASP A 72 -0.28 3.85 12.43
N GLY A 73 -0.20 3.05 13.51
CA GLY A 73 0.86 3.19 14.51
C GLY A 73 2.15 2.44 14.16
N HIS A 74 2.17 1.67 13.05
CA HIS A 74 3.29 0.86 12.59
C HIS A 74 3.88 -0.07 13.67
N ALA A 75 3.02 -0.56 14.58
CA ALA A 75 3.42 -1.34 15.76
C ALA A 75 4.57 -0.71 16.59
N GLY A 76 4.72 0.62 16.51
CA GLY A 76 5.79 1.39 17.16
C GLY A 76 7.18 1.23 16.54
N THR A 77 7.27 0.73 15.31
CA THR A 77 8.50 0.75 14.52
C THR A 77 8.74 2.16 13.94
N PRO A 78 10.00 2.60 13.82
CA PRO A 78 10.31 3.92 13.29
C PRO A 78 10.19 3.99 11.77
N SER A 79 9.83 5.17 11.26
CA SER A 79 10.10 5.59 9.88
C SER A 79 11.59 5.84 9.62
N GLN A 80 11.98 6.09 8.37
CA GLN A 80 13.37 6.46 8.03
C GLN A 80 13.82 7.77 8.68
N ALA A 81 12.89 8.68 8.93
CA ALA A 81 13.13 9.90 9.68
C ALA A 81 13.15 9.68 11.21
N ASN A 82 13.13 8.43 11.68
CA ASN A 82 13.03 8.05 13.08
C ASN A 82 11.78 8.63 13.78
N GLY A 83 10.66 8.65 13.05
CA GLY A 83 9.33 9.04 13.52
C GLY A 83 8.46 7.84 13.88
N TYR A 84 7.58 8.00 14.87
CA TYR A 84 6.86 6.89 15.49
C TYR A 84 5.36 7.16 15.65
N GLY A 85 4.56 6.11 15.48
CA GLY A 85 3.13 6.10 15.78
C GLY A 85 2.28 6.93 14.81
N VAL A 86 1.00 7.09 15.18
CA VAL A 86 -0.03 7.75 14.35
C VAL A 86 0.29 9.20 14.02
N MET A 87 0.99 9.89 14.92
CA MET A 87 1.35 11.30 14.78
C MET A 87 2.80 11.50 14.32
N HIS A 88 3.53 10.43 13.97
CA HIS A 88 4.93 10.48 13.54
C HIS A 88 5.82 11.35 14.45
N LEU A 89 5.75 11.12 15.76
CA LEU A 89 6.62 11.83 16.71
C LEU A 89 8.08 11.41 16.47
N ALA A 90 8.92 12.35 16.06
CA ALA A 90 10.26 12.09 15.55
C ALA A 90 11.37 12.46 16.53
N SER A 91 12.45 11.70 16.45
CA SER A 91 13.69 11.93 17.22
C SER A 91 14.88 11.89 16.25
N ASN A 92 15.19 13.03 15.66
CA ASN A 92 16.32 13.20 14.76
C ASN A 92 16.88 14.64 14.87
N PRO A 93 18.03 14.97 14.25
CA PRO A 93 18.63 16.30 14.40
C PRO A 93 17.76 17.48 13.94
N ALA A 94 16.83 17.26 13.00
CA ALA A 94 15.94 18.28 12.46
C ALA A 94 14.57 18.33 13.16
N ASN A 95 14.09 17.20 13.69
CA ASN A 95 12.80 17.10 14.36
C ASN A 95 12.94 16.36 15.70
N ARG A 96 12.63 17.08 16.79
CA ARG A 96 12.65 16.59 18.19
C ARG A 96 11.25 16.52 18.80
N SER A 97 10.23 16.31 17.98
CA SER A 97 8.83 16.27 18.44
C SER A 97 8.55 15.14 19.43
N LEU A 98 9.29 14.02 19.37
CA LEU A 98 9.16 12.94 20.35
C LEU A 98 9.61 13.38 21.75
N GLU A 99 10.75 14.05 21.86
CA GLU A 99 11.22 14.56 23.14
C GLU A 99 10.35 15.69 23.66
N LYS A 100 9.92 16.60 22.77
CA LYS A 100 9.01 17.68 23.13
C LYS A 100 7.66 17.13 23.62
N ALA A 101 7.12 16.12 22.95
CA ALA A 101 5.90 15.44 23.41
C ALA A 101 6.09 14.76 24.78
N ALA A 102 7.25 14.15 25.04
CA ALA A 102 7.56 13.54 26.34
C ALA A 102 7.59 14.59 27.46
N GLU A 103 8.20 15.74 27.20
CA GLU A 103 8.23 16.88 28.12
C GLU A 103 6.83 17.42 28.42
N LEU A 104 6.04 17.68 27.37
CA LEU A 104 4.72 18.31 27.49
C LEU A 104 3.64 17.40 28.11
N THR A 105 3.76 16.08 27.94
CA THR A 105 2.77 15.11 28.45
C THR A 105 3.21 14.41 29.74
N GLY A 106 4.49 14.48 30.09
CA GLY A 106 5.09 13.67 31.16
C GLY A 106 5.19 12.17 30.83
N ALA A 107 4.81 11.74 29.63
CA ALA A 107 4.94 10.35 29.20
C ALA A 107 6.39 10.01 28.82
N SER A 108 6.80 8.75 29.02
CA SER A 108 8.10 8.30 28.56
C SER A 108 8.14 8.20 27.03
N ALA A 109 9.30 8.46 26.42
CA ALA A 109 9.51 8.26 24.99
C ALA A 109 9.16 6.82 24.54
N ALA A 110 9.43 5.81 25.39
CA ALA A 110 9.06 4.43 25.11
C ALA A 110 7.54 4.23 24.98
N LYS A 111 6.74 4.91 25.83
CA LYS A 111 5.28 4.88 25.76
C LYS A 111 4.79 5.59 24.50
N LEU A 112 5.29 6.80 24.23
CA LEU A 112 4.92 7.58 23.04
C LEU A 112 5.23 6.87 21.72
N ARG A 113 6.25 6.00 21.68
CA ARG A 113 6.58 5.20 20.48
C ARG A 113 5.58 4.08 20.20
N ARG A 114 5.02 3.45 21.24
CA ARG A 114 4.29 2.16 21.11
C ARG A 114 2.80 2.25 21.40
N ASP A 115 2.40 3.17 22.27
CA ASP A 115 1.02 3.33 22.67
C ASP A 115 0.33 4.39 21.81
N THR A 116 -0.68 3.97 21.04
CA THR A 116 -1.38 4.83 20.08
C THR A 116 -2.03 6.04 20.74
N ALA A 117 -2.66 5.87 21.91
CA ALA A 117 -3.35 6.97 22.58
C ALA A 117 -2.35 7.99 23.14
N ALA A 118 -1.25 7.53 23.74
CA ALA A 118 -0.17 8.39 24.20
C ALA A 118 0.48 9.13 23.03
N ASN A 119 0.68 8.46 21.89
CA ASN A 119 1.24 9.09 20.70
C ASN A 119 0.34 10.22 20.16
N ILE A 120 -0.97 9.99 20.09
CA ILE A 120 -1.96 11.02 19.70
C ILE A 120 -1.97 12.19 20.69
N LEU A 121 -1.93 11.88 21.99
CA LEU A 121 -1.82 12.88 23.06
C LEU A 121 -0.56 13.73 22.90
N GLY A 122 0.58 13.11 22.65
CA GLY A 122 1.85 13.78 22.40
C GLY A 122 1.83 14.67 21.15
N GLY A 123 1.22 14.21 20.07
CA GLY A 123 1.02 15.01 18.86
C GLY A 123 0.15 16.24 19.09
N ALA A 124 -0.95 16.08 19.84
CA ALA A 124 -1.81 17.21 20.23
C ALA A 124 -1.07 18.22 21.12
N ALA A 125 -0.24 17.73 22.05
CA ALA A 125 0.59 18.58 22.91
C ALA A 125 1.57 19.43 22.09
N VAL A 126 2.27 18.83 21.13
CA VAL A 126 3.22 19.54 20.26
C VAL A 126 2.52 20.56 19.36
N LEU A 127 1.38 20.21 18.76
CA LEU A 127 0.57 21.17 18.00
C LEU A 127 0.15 22.35 18.87
N ARG A 128 -0.26 22.07 20.11
CA ARG A 128 -0.67 23.12 21.02
C ARG A 128 0.48 24.05 21.43
N ASP A 129 1.65 23.51 21.71
CA ASP A 129 2.87 24.29 21.97
C ASP A 129 3.20 25.22 20.79
N HIS A 130 3.05 24.74 19.54
CA HIS A 130 3.21 25.58 18.36
C HIS A 130 2.17 26.71 18.26
N ALA A 131 0.91 26.42 18.54
CA ALA A 131 -0.16 27.43 18.56
C ALA A 131 0.07 28.48 19.65
N ASP A 132 0.48 28.07 20.85
CA ASP A 132 0.81 29.00 21.94
C ASP A 132 2.02 29.87 21.58
N ALA A 133 3.05 29.28 20.94
CA ALA A 133 4.22 30.02 20.44
C ALA A 133 3.91 30.96 19.25
N LEU A 134 2.75 30.78 18.61
CA LEU A 134 2.22 31.69 17.59
C LEU A 134 1.30 32.77 18.19
N GLY A 135 0.97 32.66 19.46
CA GLY A 135 0.11 33.61 20.17
C GLY A 135 -1.38 33.36 20.01
N LEU A 136 -1.82 32.18 19.53
CA LEU A 136 -3.23 31.89 19.32
C LEU A 136 -4.01 31.90 20.64
N ASP A 137 -5.01 32.77 20.71
CA ASP A 137 -5.88 32.86 21.87
C ASP A 137 -6.91 31.71 21.94
N ALA A 138 -7.76 31.72 22.96
CA ALA A 138 -8.75 30.65 23.14
C ALA A 138 -9.85 30.64 22.06
N ALA A 139 -10.16 31.78 21.45
CA ALA A 139 -11.12 31.89 20.36
C ALA A 139 -10.52 31.41 19.04
N GLU A 140 -9.32 31.87 18.71
CA GLU A 140 -8.57 31.44 17.53
C GLU A 140 -8.32 29.94 17.56
N ARG A 141 -8.00 29.35 18.72
CA ARG A 141 -7.84 27.89 18.84
C ARG A 141 -9.11 27.08 18.53
N ARG A 142 -10.30 27.68 18.58
CA ARG A 142 -11.55 27.01 18.17
C ARG A 142 -11.78 27.10 16.66
N ASP A 143 -11.20 28.08 16.00
CA ASP A 143 -11.22 28.20 14.54
C ASP A 143 -10.15 27.28 13.97
N VAL A 144 -10.55 26.37 13.07
CA VAL A 144 -9.58 25.48 12.45
C VAL A 144 -8.62 26.22 11.52
N ASP A 145 -9.06 27.30 10.88
CA ASP A 145 -8.28 27.97 9.84
C ASP A 145 -7.08 28.72 10.43
N ALA A 146 -7.17 29.15 11.70
CA ALA A 146 -6.07 29.76 12.44
C ALA A 146 -4.89 28.81 12.72
N TRP A 147 -5.11 27.49 12.68
CA TRP A 147 -4.06 26.50 13.02
C TRP A 147 -3.03 26.28 11.92
N TYR A 148 -3.22 26.84 10.72
CA TYR A 148 -2.38 26.53 9.57
C TYR A 148 -0.88 26.72 9.84
N PRO A 149 -0.42 27.83 10.47
CA PRO A 149 1.00 28.01 10.75
C PRO A 149 1.51 27.05 11.83
N ALA A 150 0.66 26.59 12.76
CA ALA A 150 1.01 25.59 13.76
C ALA A 150 1.19 24.20 13.13
N VAL A 151 0.31 23.83 12.18
CA VAL A 151 0.43 22.61 11.39
C VAL A 151 1.68 22.66 10.51
N ALA A 152 1.97 23.79 9.86
CA ALA A 152 3.20 23.95 9.08
C ALA A 152 4.46 23.75 9.95
N ARG A 153 4.49 24.30 11.17
CA ARG A 153 5.59 24.09 12.14
C ARG A 153 5.72 22.62 12.58
N TYR A 154 4.61 21.90 12.69
CA TYR A 154 4.61 20.49 13.11
C TYR A 154 5.47 19.59 12.21
N SER A 155 5.52 19.90 10.91
CA SER A 155 6.38 19.19 9.94
C SER A 155 7.88 19.26 10.23
N ALA A 156 8.29 20.19 11.11
CA ALA A 156 9.68 20.58 11.34
C ALA A 156 10.44 21.01 10.06
N ALA A 157 9.70 21.34 9.00
CA ALA A 157 10.25 21.87 7.75
C ALA A 157 10.18 23.41 7.73
N GLY A 158 10.94 24.02 6.80
CA GLY A 158 10.90 25.45 6.53
C GLY A 158 10.40 25.76 5.12
N GLY A 159 9.98 27.01 4.90
CA GLY A 159 9.60 27.53 3.58
C GLY A 159 8.52 26.69 2.88
N THR A 160 8.71 26.41 1.59
CA THR A 160 7.73 25.69 0.76
C THR A 160 7.44 24.27 1.26
N ALA A 161 8.39 23.56 1.87
CA ALA A 161 8.13 22.20 2.40
C ALA A 161 7.11 22.22 3.55
N ALA A 162 7.15 23.25 4.41
CA ALA A 162 6.17 23.43 5.48
C ALA A 162 4.77 23.78 4.93
N VAL A 163 4.72 24.59 3.87
CA VAL A 163 3.48 24.92 3.15
C VAL A 163 2.86 23.66 2.54
N LEU A 164 3.65 22.85 1.84
CA LEU A 164 3.17 21.59 1.23
C LEU A 164 2.58 20.62 2.27
N TYR A 165 3.20 20.54 3.45
CA TYR A 165 2.69 19.73 4.55
C TYR A 165 1.33 20.25 5.04
N ALA A 166 1.23 21.54 5.35
CA ALA A 166 0.00 22.14 5.84
C ALA A 166 -1.13 22.06 4.79
N ASP A 167 -0.84 22.37 3.52
CA ASP A 167 -1.82 22.26 2.44
C ASP A 167 -2.37 20.84 2.27
N ALA A 168 -1.55 19.80 2.46
CA ALA A 168 -2.03 18.43 2.44
C ALA A 168 -3.03 18.14 3.57
N VAL A 169 -2.74 18.58 4.81
CA VAL A 169 -3.65 18.45 5.95
C VAL A 169 -4.96 19.20 5.71
N TYR A 170 -4.91 20.42 5.19
CA TYR A 170 -6.10 21.21 4.90
C TYR A 170 -6.89 20.65 3.71
N THR A 171 -6.25 19.96 2.77
CA THR A 171 -6.94 19.21 1.72
C THR A 171 -7.74 18.05 2.32
N PHE A 172 -7.19 17.32 3.29
CA PHE A 172 -7.94 16.27 4.00
C PHE A 172 -9.13 16.82 4.78
N LEU A 173 -9.00 18.00 5.38
CA LEU A 173 -10.14 18.68 6.01
C LEU A 173 -11.19 19.13 4.99
N ALA A 174 -10.76 19.63 3.84
CA ALA A 174 -11.65 20.08 2.77
C ALA A 174 -12.49 18.93 2.20
N GLN A 175 -11.83 17.81 1.91
CA GLN A 175 -12.43 16.66 1.25
C GLN A 175 -13.07 15.67 2.23
N GLY A 176 -12.67 15.73 3.51
CA GLY A 176 -12.99 14.73 4.50
C GLY A 176 -12.10 13.48 4.40
N VAL A 177 -12.11 12.69 5.47
CA VAL A 177 -11.40 11.41 5.57
C VAL A 177 -12.38 10.36 6.07
N SER A 178 -12.49 9.23 5.38
CA SER A 178 -13.08 8.00 5.92
C SER A 178 -12.01 6.91 5.84
N ALA A 179 -11.61 6.40 6.99
CA ALA A 179 -10.56 5.39 7.09
C ALA A 179 -10.98 4.27 8.05
N THR A 180 -10.92 3.03 7.57
CA THR A 180 -11.08 1.86 8.43
C THR A 180 -9.70 1.43 8.95
N VAL A 181 -9.49 1.54 10.25
CA VAL A 181 -8.21 1.20 10.89
C VAL A 181 -8.22 -0.24 11.42
N SER A 182 -7.04 -0.71 11.84
CA SER A 182 -6.85 -2.02 12.46
C SER A 182 -7.86 -2.27 13.59
N GLY A 183 -8.63 -3.36 13.47
CA GLY A 183 -9.74 -3.67 14.38
C GLY A 183 -11.12 -3.31 13.82
N GLY A 184 -11.22 -2.75 12.61
CA GLY A 184 -12.49 -2.46 11.94
C GLY A 184 -13.17 -1.17 12.40
N GLU A 185 -12.50 -0.37 13.24
CA GLU A 185 -12.96 0.95 13.64
C GLU A 185 -12.91 1.92 12.45
N GLU A 186 -13.97 2.70 12.24
CA GLU A 186 -14.00 3.76 11.25
C GLU A 186 -13.63 5.10 11.91
N VAL A 187 -12.65 5.80 11.36
CA VAL A 187 -12.33 7.18 11.71
C VAL A 187 -12.84 8.08 10.60
N LEU A 188 -13.78 8.96 10.95
CA LEU A 188 -14.36 9.96 10.07
C LEU A 188 -13.83 11.35 10.42
N VAL A 189 -13.41 12.10 9.39
CA VAL A 189 -13.29 13.55 9.39
C VAL A 189 -14.29 14.06 8.36
N PRO A 190 -15.37 14.73 8.76
CA PRO A 190 -16.33 15.27 7.79
C PRO A 190 -15.67 16.30 6.87
N SER A 191 -16.02 16.27 5.59
CA SER A 191 -15.64 17.33 4.65
C SER A 191 -16.20 18.67 5.11
N ARG A 192 -15.40 19.73 5.03
CA ARG A 192 -15.85 21.10 5.34
C ARG A 192 -15.16 22.13 4.44
N PRO A 193 -15.77 23.29 4.17
CA PRO A 193 -15.01 24.42 3.65
C PRO A 193 -13.87 24.78 4.60
N VAL A 194 -12.72 25.13 4.04
CA VAL A 194 -11.56 25.65 4.78
C VAL A 194 -11.03 26.89 4.07
N ALA A 195 -10.60 27.88 4.83
CA ALA A 195 -9.97 29.10 4.36
C ALA A 195 -8.74 29.41 5.24
N PRO A 196 -7.69 28.57 5.17
CA PRO A 196 -6.57 28.62 6.13
C PRO A 196 -5.89 29.98 6.18
N ASP A 197 -5.63 30.48 7.39
CA ASP A 197 -4.79 31.65 7.61
C ASP A 197 -3.32 31.26 7.48
N LYS A 198 -2.78 31.42 6.27
CA LYS A 198 -1.37 31.11 5.99
C LYS A 198 -0.40 32.08 6.69
N GLY A 199 -0.84 33.24 7.17
CA GLY A 199 0.02 34.26 7.77
C GLY A 199 1.27 34.56 6.93
N ALA A 200 2.44 34.58 7.57
CA ALA A 200 3.73 34.81 6.90
C ALA A 200 4.09 33.73 5.85
N LEU A 201 3.49 32.55 5.91
CA LEU A 201 3.76 31.46 4.95
C LEU A 201 3.12 31.69 3.59
N ALA A 202 2.17 32.62 3.47
CA ALA A 202 1.57 32.99 2.18
C ALA A 202 2.62 33.43 1.15
N ALA A 203 3.74 34.02 1.58
CA ALA A 203 4.84 34.40 0.69
C ALA A 203 5.60 33.18 0.12
N SER A 204 5.57 32.04 0.80
CA SER A 204 6.19 30.78 0.36
C SER A 204 5.25 29.88 -0.47
N ASP A 205 4.01 30.34 -0.69
CA ASP A 205 2.94 29.66 -1.43
C ASP A 205 3.10 29.76 -2.95
N ALA A 206 3.96 30.67 -3.42
CA ALA A 206 4.35 30.75 -4.81
C ALA A 206 5.27 29.57 -5.15
N HIS A 207 4.67 28.43 -5.50
CA HIS A 207 5.44 27.25 -5.88
C HIS A 207 6.25 27.51 -7.14
N ILE A 208 7.54 27.25 -7.06
CA ILE A 208 8.42 27.24 -8.24
C ILE A 208 8.22 25.90 -8.94
N LEU A 209 8.05 25.91 -10.25
CA LEU A 209 7.96 24.67 -11.03
C LEU A 209 9.36 24.18 -11.43
N SER A 210 9.48 22.86 -11.56
CA SER A 210 10.64 22.20 -12.11
C SER A 210 10.85 22.61 -13.58
N THR A 211 12.12 22.74 -13.97
CA THR A 211 12.49 22.94 -15.38
C THR A 211 12.71 21.62 -16.13
N ASP A 212 12.87 20.51 -15.40
CA ASP A 212 13.20 19.21 -15.98
C ASP A 212 11.91 18.42 -16.29
N TYR A 213 10.91 18.54 -15.40
CA TYR A 213 9.56 18.03 -15.59
C TYR A 213 8.53 19.12 -15.23
N PRO A 214 8.00 19.87 -16.22
CA PRO A 214 7.31 21.15 -15.99
C PRO A 214 6.09 21.13 -15.06
N THR A 215 5.46 19.97 -14.85
CA THR A 215 4.32 19.84 -13.93
C THR A 215 4.73 19.54 -12.50
N ALA A 216 6.01 19.25 -12.23
CA ALA A 216 6.49 19.06 -10.86
C ALA A 216 6.78 20.40 -10.18
N LEU A 217 6.55 20.45 -8.88
CA LEU A 217 7.07 21.51 -8.02
C LEU A 217 8.59 21.38 -7.87
N TRP A 218 9.26 22.47 -7.50
CA TRP A 218 10.70 22.52 -7.24
C TRP A 218 10.94 22.91 -5.78
N VAL A 219 11.48 21.97 -5.00
CA VAL A 219 11.89 22.19 -3.61
C VAL A 219 13.28 21.58 -3.42
N PRO A 220 14.37 22.37 -3.48
CA PRO A 220 15.71 21.82 -3.56
C PRO A 220 16.12 21.07 -2.30
N ALA A 221 16.81 19.95 -2.49
CA ALA A 221 17.58 19.29 -1.44
C ALA A 221 18.76 20.15 -0.98
N TYR A 222 19.28 19.88 0.22
CA TYR A 222 20.51 20.51 0.68
C TYR A 222 21.66 20.21 -0.29
N SER A 223 22.43 21.24 -0.67
CA SER A 223 23.50 21.12 -1.67
C SER A 223 24.60 20.10 -1.33
N GLY A 224 24.72 19.71 -0.06
CA GLY A 224 25.64 18.66 0.39
C GLY A 224 25.06 17.25 0.37
N ASN A 225 23.80 17.07 -0.02
CA ASN A 225 23.12 15.76 -0.08
C ASN A 225 23.05 15.17 -1.50
N TYR A 226 23.77 15.74 -2.46
CA TYR A 226 23.88 15.24 -3.83
C TYR A 226 25.22 15.70 -4.43
N VAL A 227 25.57 15.16 -5.60
CA VAL A 227 26.75 15.62 -6.36
C VAL A 227 26.30 16.40 -7.58
N VAL A 228 26.87 17.60 -7.78
CA VAL A 228 26.66 18.40 -9.00
C VAL A 228 27.26 17.66 -10.20
N GLY A 229 26.48 17.51 -11.25
CA GLY A 229 26.82 16.74 -12.44
C GLY A 229 26.64 15.23 -12.28
N ARG A 230 26.91 14.51 -13.38
CA ARG A 230 26.83 13.05 -13.48
C ARG A 230 28.10 12.48 -14.09
N LYS A 231 28.47 11.29 -13.63
CA LYS A 231 29.62 10.53 -14.13
C LYS A 231 29.25 9.46 -15.17
N ALA A 232 27.96 9.18 -15.35
CA ALA A 232 27.44 8.23 -16.32
C ALA A 232 26.17 8.79 -16.98
N ALA A 233 25.88 8.29 -18.18
CA ALA A 233 24.60 8.56 -18.83
C ALA A 233 23.46 7.96 -18.01
N VAL A 234 22.32 8.64 -17.98
CA VAL A 234 21.11 8.11 -17.36
C VAL A 234 20.59 6.97 -18.23
N ASP A 235 20.56 5.77 -17.66
CA ASP A 235 20.05 4.57 -18.32
C ASP A 235 18.95 3.86 -17.50
N LYS A 236 18.68 4.34 -16.27
CA LYS A 236 17.72 3.69 -15.37
C LYS A 236 16.81 4.69 -14.65
N VAL A 237 15.63 4.20 -14.29
CA VAL A 237 14.77 4.80 -13.27
C VAL A 237 14.69 3.83 -12.10
N VAL A 238 14.93 4.32 -10.88
CA VAL A 238 14.82 3.52 -9.66
C VAL A 238 13.59 3.97 -8.88
N ILE A 239 12.68 3.05 -8.63
CA ILE A 239 11.45 3.24 -7.86
C ILE A 239 11.73 2.89 -6.40
N HIS A 240 11.38 3.82 -5.53
CA HIS A 240 11.52 3.69 -4.07
C HIS A 240 10.18 3.88 -3.38
N THR A 241 10.07 3.33 -2.18
CA THR A 241 9.03 3.71 -1.22
C THR A 241 9.71 4.42 -0.04
N THR A 242 9.23 5.61 0.31
CA THR A 242 9.91 6.52 1.25
C THR A 242 10.02 5.99 2.67
N GLN A 243 9.09 5.11 3.09
CA GLN A 243 8.87 4.72 4.49
C GLN A 243 8.57 5.94 5.37
N GLY A 244 7.74 6.86 4.85
CA GLY A 244 7.33 8.11 5.48
C GLY A 244 6.45 8.99 4.60
N SER A 245 6.07 10.18 5.10
CA SER A 245 5.19 11.12 4.41
C SER A 245 5.91 11.90 3.29
N TYR A 246 5.12 12.48 2.37
CA TYR A 246 5.59 13.24 1.21
C TYR A 246 6.45 14.44 1.61
N ALA A 247 5.88 15.33 2.45
CA ALA A 247 6.60 16.52 2.90
C ALA A 247 7.73 16.17 3.88
N GLY A 248 7.56 15.12 4.70
CA GLY A 248 8.62 14.61 5.57
C GLY A 248 9.85 14.15 4.78
N SER A 249 9.65 13.49 3.64
CA SER A 249 10.72 13.04 2.75
C SER A 249 11.46 14.22 2.11
N ILE A 250 10.73 15.22 1.62
CA ILE A 250 11.32 16.44 1.04
C ILE A 250 12.12 17.21 2.09
N SER A 251 11.57 17.36 3.30
CA SER A 251 12.27 17.95 4.45
C SER A 251 13.55 17.19 4.80
N TRP A 252 13.51 15.85 4.76
CA TRP A 252 14.68 15.02 5.03
C TRP A 252 15.83 15.25 4.04
N TYR A 253 15.53 15.52 2.76
CA TYR A 253 16.57 15.87 1.79
C TYR A 253 17.20 17.24 2.05
N GLN A 254 16.52 18.13 2.78
CA GLN A 254 17.03 19.45 3.19
C GLN A 254 17.87 19.38 4.48
N ASN A 255 17.81 18.27 5.22
CA ASN A 255 18.60 18.07 6.42
C ASN A 255 20.06 17.75 6.05
N PRO A 256 21.06 18.58 6.41
CA PRO A 256 22.47 18.32 6.09
C PRO A 256 23.04 17.06 6.76
N ALA A 257 22.40 16.56 7.83
CA ALA A 257 22.81 15.33 8.49
C ALA A 257 22.27 14.06 7.82
N SER A 258 21.32 14.17 6.89
CA SER A 258 20.68 13.00 6.29
C SER A 258 21.59 12.27 5.30
N GLN A 259 22.44 13.01 4.58
CA GLN A 259 23.32 12.47 3.54
C GLN A 259 22.57 11.59 2.51
N VAL A 260 21.33 11.95 2.20
CA VAL A 260 20.48 11.28 1.22
C VAL A 260 19.63 12.28 0.43
N SER A 261 19.28 11.91 -0.79
CA SER A 261 18.36 12.69 -1.63
C SER A 261 17.78 11.82 -2.74
N ALA A 262 16.63 12.23 -3.30
CA ALA A 262 16.09 11.71 -4.54
C ALA A 262 15.83 12.83 -5.54
N HIS A 263 15.65 12.48 -6.81
CA HIS A 263 15.33 13.47 -7.83
C HIS A 263 13.89 13.91 -7.71
N TYR A 264 12.96 12.96 -7.52
CA TYR A 264 11.53 13.21 -7.46
C TYR A 264 10.88 12.48 -6.28
N THR A 265 9.82 13.09 -5.73
CA THR A 265 8.94 12.50 -4.71
C THR A 265 7.49 12.64 -5.14
N ILE A 266 6.68 11.62 -4.91
CA ILE A 266 5.27 11.55 -5.37
C ILE A 266 4.34 11.33 -4.18
N ARG A 267 3.34 12.20 -4.06
CA ARG A 267 2.33 12.15 -3.00
C ARG A 267 1.29 11.07 -3.29
N SER A 268 0.95 10.30 -2.27
CA SER A 268 0.03 9.17 -2.34
C SER A 268 -1.41 9.61 -2.58
N SER A 269 -1.87 10.71 -1.99
CA SER A 269 -3.28 11.12 -2.03
C SER A 269 -3.76 11.54 -3.43
N ASP A 270 -2.94 12.27 -4.18
CA ASP A 270 -3.33 12.94 -5.43
C ASP A 270 -2.30 12.84 -6.54
N GLY A 271 -1.13 12.24 -6.27
CA GLY A 271 -0.07 12.10 -7.26
C GLY A 271 0.74 13.37 -7.51
N GLU A 272 0.70 14.38 -6.63
CA GLU A 272 1.56 15.57 -6.72
C GLU A 272 3.04 15.18 -6.80
N VAL A 273 3.80 15.84 -7.69
CA VAL A 273 5.21 15.51 -7.94
C VAL A 273 6.08 16.69 -7.53
N THR A 274 7.06 16.47 -6.66
CA THR A 274 8.09 17.48 -6.34
C THR A 274 9.45 16.96 -6.80
N GLN A 275 10.21 17.83 -7.48
CA GLN A 275 11.61 17.62 -7.80
C GLN A 275 12.50 18.28 -6.74
N SER A 276 13.49 17.53 -6.23
CA SER A 276 14.42 17.98 -5.20
C SER A 276 15.88 18.05 -5.67
N VAL A 277 16.25 17.29 -6.69
CA VAL A 277 17.57 17.32 -7.33
C VAL A 277 17.38 17.37 -8.84
N ARG A 278 18.15 18.23 -9.53
CA ARG A 278 18.09 18.32 -11.00
C ARG A 278 18.54 17.02 -11.64
N GLU A 279 17.93 16.63 -12.76
CA GLU A 279 18.25 15.38 -13.44
C GLU A 279 19.70 15.33 -13.95
N LYS A 280 20.28 16.51 -14.24
CA LYS A 280 21.70 16.65 -14.63
C LYS A 280 22.69 16.35 -13.49
N ASP A 281 22.21 16.39 -12.25
CA ASP A 281 22.99 16.16 -11.03
C ASP A 281 22.73 14.73 -10.51
N THR A 282 23.57 14.25 -9.60
CA THR A 282 23.51 12.89 -9.05
C THR A 282 22.94 12.91 -7.64
N ALA A 283 21.65 12.59 -7.48
CA ALA A 283 21.04 12.38 -6.16
C ALA A 283 21.60 11.11 -5.47
N TRP A 284 21.48 11.04 -4.15
CA TRP A 284 22.00 9.94 -3.33
C TRP A 284 20.87 9.03 -2.83
N HIS A 285 20.43 8.08 -3.67
CA HIS A 285 19.24 7.25 -3.41
C HIS A 285 19.44 5.74 -3.54
N ALA A 286 20.39 5.25 -4.35
CA ALA A 286 20.56 3.83 -4.71
C ALA A 286 22.04 3.42 -4.80
N GLY A 287 22.89 3.98 -3.93
CA GLY A 287 24.31 3.61 -3.82
C GLY A 287 25.06 3.68 -5.16
N SER A 288 25.56 2.53 -5.62
CA SER A 288 26.35 2.46 -6.87
C SER A 288 25.55 2.85 -8.12
N ALA A 289 24.22 2.72 -8.09
CA ALA A 289 23.35 3.06 -9.21
C ALA A 289 23.09 4.58 -9.37
N ASN A 290 23.45 5.40 -8.38
CA ASN A 290 23.17 6.86 -8.38
C ASN A 290 23.60 7.54 -9.69
N SER A 291 24.83 7.27 -10.13
CA SER A 291 25.44 8.00 -11.24
C SER A 291 24.78 7.76 -12.61
N SER A 292 24.05 6.64 -12.78
CA SER A 292 23.39 6.27 -14.04
C SER A 292 21.86 6.23 -13.94
N SER A 293 21.26 6.64 -12.81
CA SER A 293 19.81 6.50 -12.63
C SER A 293 19.12 7.72 -12.04
N VAL A 294 17.84 7.89 -12.36
CA VAL A 294 16.94 8.86 -11.72
C VAL A 294 16.10 8.13 -10.67
N GLY A 295 16.30 8.44 -9.39
CA GLY A 295 15.47 7.95 -8.28
C GLY A 295 14.15 8.71 -8.12
N ILE A 296 13.05 7.95 -8.00
CA ILE A 296 11.69 8.43 -7.71
C ILE A 296 11.19 7.78 -6.42
N GLU A 297 10.82 8.62 -5.46
CA GLU A 297 10.35 8.25 -4.13
C GLU A 297 8.82 8.31 -4.05
N HIS A 298 8.19 7.25 -3.57
CA HIS A 298 6.74 7.16 -3.44
C HIS A 298 6.35 7.21 -1.97
N GLU A 299 5.54 8.20 -1.60
CA GLU A 299 5.05 8.36 -0.23
C GLU A 299 4.35 7.10 0.29
N GLY A 300 4.81 6.60 1.43
CA GLY A 300 4.09 5.58 2.19
C GLY A 300 5.00 4.52 2.78
N TYR A 301 4.41 3.36 3.06
CA TYR A 301 5.05 2.26 3.77
C TYR A 301 4.90 0.94 3.02
N VAL A 302 5.98 0.17 2.89
CA VAL A 302 6.05 -1.03 2.04
C VAL A 302 5.10 -2.16 2.46
N ASP A 303 4.71 -2.18 3.73
CA ASP A 303 3.84 -3.19 4.33
C ASP A 303 2.35 -2.84 4.24
N ASN A 304 2.00 -1.64 3.78
CA ASN A 304 0.62 -1.18 3.69
C ASN A 304 0.24 -0.81 2.23
N PRO A 305 -0.52 -1.67 1.52
CA PRO A 305 -0.86 -1.43 0.12
C PRO A 305 -1.78 -0.22 -0.12
N ALA A 306 -2.44 0.33 0.91
CA ALA A 306 -3.33 1.48 0.76
C ALA A 306 -2.60 2.76 0.34
N TRP A 307 -1.27 2.81 0.50
CA TRP A 307 -0.44 3.93 0.05
C TRP A 307 -0.24 3.97 -1.47
N TYR A 308 -0.31 2.83 -2.16
CA TYR A 308 -0.08 2.75 -3.59
C TYR A 308 -1.37 3.04 -4.38
N THR A 309 -1.79 4.30 -4.35
CA THR A 309 -3.03 4.74 -5.00
C THR A 309 -2.87 4.82 -6.52
N GLU A 310 -4.00 4.81 -7.21
CA GLU A 310 -4.02 5.00 -8.67
C GLU A 310 -3.46 6.37 -9.09
N ALA A 311 -3.69 7.42 -8.29
CA ALA A 311 -3.17 8.75 -8.55
C ALA A 311 -1.63 8.76 -8.53
N MET A 312 -1.04 8.14 -7.49
CA MET A 312 0.41 7.95 -7.38
C MET A 312 0.97 7.15 -8.57
N TYR A 313 0.39 5.98 -8.88
CA TYR A 313 0.86 5.16 -9.99
C TYR A 313 0.81 5.90 -11.33
N ARG A 314 -0.25 6.67 -11.59
CA ARG A 314 -0.41 7.43 -12.84
C ARG A 314 0.60 8.57 -12.95
N SER A 315 0.79 9.36 -11.91
CA SER A 315 1.78 10.44 -11.89
C SER A 315 3.20 9.91 -12.04
N SER A 316 3.51 8.83 -11.32
CA SER A 316 4.81 8.14 -11.43
C SER A 316 5.05 7.58 -12.82
N ALA A 317 4.05 6.93 -13.43
CA ALA A 317 4.17 6.37 -14.76
C ALA A 317 4.31 7.48 -15.83
N ALA A 318 3.64 8.62 -15.66
CA ALA A 318 3.79 9.78 -16.54
C ALA A 318 5.21 10.37 -16.47
N LEU A 319 5.75 10.54 -15.25
CA LEU A 319 7.13 10.97 -15.05
C LEU A 319 8.13 9.96 -15.64
N THR A 320 7.96 8.66 -15.39
CA THR A 320 8.83 7.62 -15.95
C THR A 320 8.76 7.56 -17.47
N LYS A 321 7.59 7.79 -18.08
CA LYS A 321 7.46 7.95 -19.55
C LYS A 321 8.26 9.13 -20.07
N HIS A 322 8.19 10.28 -19.39
CA HIS A 322 8.95 11.48 -19.74
C HIS A 322 10.45 11.22 -19.67
N LEU A 323 10.92 10.63 -18.57
CA LEU A 323 12.33 10.25 -18.38
C LEU A 323 12.79 9.26 -19.45
N ALA A 324 11.97 8.25 -19.75
CA ALA A 324 12.29 7.25 -20.78
C ALA A 324 12.42 7.86 -22.17
N ALA A 325 11.54 8.81 -22.53
CA ALA A 325 11.63 9.53 -23.80
C ALA A 325 12.86 10.45 -23.84
N ARG A 326 13.13 11.18 -22.75
CA ARG A 326 14.24 12.14 -22.64
C ARG A 326 15.62 11.48 -22.71
N TYR A 327 15.78 10.35 -22.04
CA TYR A 327 17.07 9.66 -21.90
C TYR A 327 17.17 8.39 -22.74
N ASN A 328 16.17 8.09 -23.58
CA ASN A 328 16.10 6.89 -24.39
C ASN A 328 16.22 5.58 -23.57
N ILE A 329 15.54 5.55 -22.41
CA ILE A 329 15.55 4.39 -21.51
C ILE A 329 14.55 3.34 -22.01
N PRO A 330 14.95 2.09 -22.25
CA PRO A 330 14.02 1.02 -22.57
C PRO A 330 13.00 0.82 -21.45
N LYS A 331 11.72 0.74 -21.79
CA LYS A 331 10.62 0.55 -20.82
C LYS A 331 10.47 -0.92 -20.42
N ASN A 332 11.52 -1.49 -19.84
CA ASN A 332 11.53 -2.85 -19.34
C ASN A 332 12.14 -2.91 -17.93
N ARG A 333 12.04 -4.07 -17.28
CA ARG A 333 12.46 -4.24 -15.89
C ARG A 333 13.96 -4.39 -15.67
N SER A 334 14.77 -4.33 -16.72
CA SER A 334 16.23 -4.16 -16.58
C SER A 334 16.62 -2.69 -16.44
N HIS A 335 15.70 -1.75 -16.75
CA HIS A 335 15.98 -0.32 -16.74
C HIS A 335 15.03 0.50 -15.86
N ILE A 336 13.77 0.06 -15.72
CA ILE A 336 12.85 0.56 -14.71
C ILE A 336 12.90 -0.46 -13.59
N ILE A 337 13.59 -0.15 -12.49
CA ILE A 337 13.91 -1.10 -11.42
C ILE A 337 13.39 -0.60 -10.06
N GLY A 338 13.18 -1.50 -9.11
CA GLY A 338 13.06 -1.14 -7.70
C GLY A 338 14.44 -0.93 -7.06
N HIS A 339 14.50 -0.26 -5.91
CA HIS A 339 15.75 -0.16 -5.16
C HIS A 339 16.33 -1.55 -4.86
N SER A 340 15.49 -2.49 -4.42
CA SER A 340 15.87 -3.89 -4.16
C SER A 340 16.57 -4.62 -5.32
N GLU A 341 16.43 -4.12 -6.55
CA GLU A 341 17.04 -4.69 -7.76
C GLU A 341 18.27 -3.90 -8.22
N ALA A 342 18.59 -2.78 -7.56
CA ALA A 342 19.76 -1.98 -7.87
C ALA A 342 21.05 -2.72 -7.47
N PRO A 343 22.16 -2.56 -8.23
CA PRO A 343 23.43 -3.16 -7.89
C PRO A 343 23.92 -2.75 -6.49
N GLY A 344 24.10 -3.74 -5.61
CA GLY A 344 24.55 -3.53 -4.24
C GLY A 344 23.47 -2.96 -3.31
N ALA A 345 22.18 -3.14 -3.65
CA ALA A 345 21.07 -2.70 -2.82
C ALA A 345 21.13 -3.29 -1.40
N THR A 346 20.97 -2.42 -0.41
CA THR A 346 20.84 -2.80 1.00
C THR A 346 19.40 -2.73 1.49
N HIS A 347 18.49 -2.20 0.67
CA HIS A 347 17.08 -2.00 0.99
C HIS A 347 16.17 -2.89 0.13
N THR A 348 14.94 -3.10 0.60
CA THR A 348 13.96 -4.03 0.00
C THR A 348 12.79 -3.33 -0.70
N ASP A 349 12.77 -2.00 -0.74
CA ASP A 349 11.73 -1.20 -1.37
C ASP A 349 11.76 -1.33 -2.92
N PRO A 350 10.63 -1.11 -3.62
CA PRO A 350 9.32 -0.64 -3.13
C PRO A 350 8.47 -1.70 -2.41
N GLY A 351 9.03 -2.90 -2.21
CA GLY A 351 8.40 -3.96 -1.42
C GLY A 351 7.33 -4.75 -2.17
N PRO A 352 6.72 -5.74 -1.50
CA PRO A 352 5.87 -6.75 -2.15
C PRO A 352 4.51 -6.21 -2.62
N ASN A 353 4.09 -5.07 -2.09
CA ASN A 353 2.79 -4.45 -2.38
C ASN A 353 2.82 -3.51 -3.59
N TRP A 354 4.00 -3.26 -4.17
CA TRP A 354 4.12 -2.50 -5.41
C TRP A 354 3.74 -3.37 -6.62
N ASP A 355 2.67 -2.99 -7.32
CA ASP A 355 2.17 -3.68 -8.50
C ASP A 355 2.97 -3.29 -9.74
N TRP A 356 4.07 -4.02 -9.95
CA TRP A 356 4.91 -3.84 -11.12
C TRP A 356 4.18 -4.05 -12.45
N ASN A 357 3.18 -4.93 -12.53
CA ASN A 357 2.48 -5.18 -13.78
C ASN A 357 1.60 -3.99 -14.15
N HIS A 358 0.84 -3.48 -13.18
CA HIS A 358 0.04 -2.27 -13.37
C HIS A 358 0.93 -1.07 -13.71
N TYR A 359 2.02 -0.88 -12.97
CA TYR A 359 2.95 0.23 -13.23
C TYR A 359 3.56 0.16 -14.64
N MET A 360 4.07 -1.01 -15.05
CA MET A 360 4.64 -1.18 -16.39
C MET A 360 3.59 -1.05 -17.49
N GLN A 361 2.35 -1.49 -17.25
CA GLN A 361 1.22 -1.26 -18.16
C GLN A 361 0.96 0.25 -18.32
N LEU A 362 0.92 1.00 -17.23
CA LEU A 362 0.72 2.45 -17.26
C LEU A 362 1.86 3.16 -18.01
N ILE A 363 3.11 2.69 -17.90
CA ILE A 363 4.28 3.23 -18.64
C ILE A 363 4.21 2.90 -20.15
N GLY A 364 3.42 1.89 -20.53
CA GLY A 364 3.44 1.29 -21.86
C GLY A 364 4.73 0.50 -22.11
N GLY A 365 5.22 -0.19 -21.08
CA GLY A 365 6.43 -1.00 -21.10
C GLY A 365 6.15 -2.50 -21.09
N ASP A 366 7.23 -3.29 -21.04
CA ASP A 366 7.16 -4.73 -20.94
C ASP A 366 6.58 -5.16 -19.56
N PRO A 367 5.77 -6.23 -19.51
CA PRO A 367 5.24 -6.75 -18.25
C PRO A 367 6.39 -7.23 -17.37
N ALA A 368 6.21 -7.18 -16.05
CA ALA A 368 7.32 -7.39 -15.15
C ALA A 368 7.77 -8.87 -15.11
N PRO A 369 9.08 -9.20 -15.19
CA PRO A 369 9.59 -10.52 -14.92
C PRO A 369 9.23 -10.92 -13.48
N GLY A 370 8.60 -12.08 -13.30
CA GLY A 370 8.17 -12.56 -11.98
C GLY A 370 6.72 -12.19 -11.60
N GLY A 371 6.07 -11.28 -12.34
CA GLY A 371 4.62 -11.34 -12.47
C GLY A 371 4.25 -12.66 -13.15
N ASP A 372 3.11 -13.26 -12.81
CA ASP A 372 2.75 -14.55 -13.43
C ASP A 372 2.49 -14.46 -14.95
N GLY A 373 2.58 -13.26 -15.54
CA GLY A 373 2.32 -13.01 -16.95
C GLY A 373 0.85 -13.13 -17.32
N LEU A 374 -0.03 -13.31 -16.32
CA LEU A 374 -1.45 -13.59 -16.49
C LEU A 374 -2.34 -12.54 -15.81
N THR A 375 -1.80 -11.79 -14.86
CA THR A 375 -2.54 -10.83 -14.04
C THR A 375 -2.55 -9.43 -14.65
N PHE A 376 -3.74 -8.90 -14.93
CA PHE A 376 -3.96 -7.56 -15.47
C PHE A 376 -5.14 -6.87 -14.76
N SER A 377 -5.10 -5.54 -14.70
CA SER A 377 -6.19 -4.69 -14.17
C SER A 377 -7.49 -4.83 -14.96
N SER A 378 -7.40 -5.18 -16.24
CA SER A 378 -8.53 -5.50 -17.10
C SER A 378 -8.12 -6.50 -18.19
N TYR A 379 -9.07 -7.30 -18.69
CA TYR A 379 -8.84 -8.24 -19.78
C TYR A 379 -9.57 -7.74 -21.04
N THR A 380 -8.83 -7.05 -21.90
CA THR A 380 -9.35 -6.44 -23.12
C THR A 380 -9.51 -7.48 -24.23
N THR A 381 -10.41 -7.21 -25.18
CA THR A 381 -10.65 -8.12 -26.31
C THR A 381 -9.39 -8.30 -27.16
N GLN A 382 -8.89 -9.54 -27.27
CA GLN A 382 -7.78 -9.89 -28.15
C GLN A 382 -8.29 -10.60 -29.40
N LYS A 383 -7.73 -10.28 -30.57
CA LYS A 383 -8.10 -10.89 -31.86
C LYS A 383 -6.89 -10.89 -32.81
N SER A 384 -7.06 -11.46 -33.99
CA SER A 384 -6.01 -11.42 -35.03
C SER A 384 -5.50 -9.98 -35.24
N GLY A 385 -4.17 -9.82 -35.23
CA GLY A 385 -3.49 -8.53 -35.31
C GLY A 385 -3.27 -7.82 -33.97
N SER A 386 -3.88 -8.29 -32.86
CA SER A 386 -3.50 -7.82 -31.51
C SER A 386 -2.04 -8.15 -31.22
N THR A 387 -1.38 -7.28 -30.46
CA THR A 387 -0.02 -7.50 -29.96
C THR A 387 0.12 -7.12 -28.49
N GLY A 388 1.07 -7.73 -27.79
CA GLY A 388 1.49 -7.29 -26.46
C GLY A 388 1.22 -8.29 -25.32
N PRO A 389 1.23 -7.82 -24.07
CA PRO A 389 1.25 -8.70 -22.88
C PRO A 389 0.04 -9.61 -22.74
N GLN A 390 -1.16 -9.12 -23.07
CA GLN A 390 -2.37 -9.94 -23.01
C GLN A 390 -2.41 -11.02 -24.10
N VAL A 391 -1.76 -10.79 -25.24
CA VAL A 391 -1.58 -11.83 -26.26
C VAL A 391 -0.63 -12.92 -25.75
N LYS A 392 0.47 -12.54 -25.08
CA LYS A 392 1.35 -13.51 -24.40
C LYS A 392 0.58 -14.33 -23.36
N ALA A 393 -0.29 -13.70 -22.58
CA ALA A 393 -1.13 -14.40 -21.61
C ALA A 393 -2.11 -15.39 -22.29
N VAL A 394 -2.75 -15.01 -23.40
CA VAL A 394 -3.58 -15.91 -24.22
C VAL A 394 -2.76 -17.12 -24.69
N GLN A 395 -1.60 -16.88 -25.31
CA GLN A 395 -0.72 -17.93 -25.83
C GLN A 395 -0.25 -18.88 -24.72
N THR A 396 0.20 -18.33 -23.59
CA THR A 396 0.60 -19.10 -22.40
C THR A 396 -0.54 -20.00 -21.92
N LEU A 397 -1.73 -19.43 -21.66
CA LEU A 397 -2.86 -20.19 -21.13
C LEU A 397 -3.35 -21.28 -22.09
N LEU A 398 -3.35 -21.02 -23.40
CA LEU A 398 -3.72 -22.00 -24.42
C LEU A 398 -2.69 -23.14 -24.50
N ASN A 399 -1.40 -22.81 -24.51
CA ASN A 399 -0.32 -23.80 -24.55
C ASN A 399 -0.32 -24.68 -23.29
N THR A 400 -0.46 -24.09 -22.11
CA THR A 400 -0.59 -24.84 -20.84
C THR A 400 -1.79 -25.79 -20.85
N GLN A 401 -2.85 -25.45 -21.61
CA GLN A 401 -4.04 -26.28 -21.75
C GLN A 401 -3.99 -27.21 -23.00
N GLY A 402 -2.88 -27.24 -23.73
CA GLY A 402 -2.66 -28.16 -24.86
C GLY A 402 -3.30 -27.75 -26.19
N TYR A 403 -3.60 -26.46 -26.39
CA TYR A 403 -4.21 -25.95 -27.63
C TYR A 403 -3.22 -25.45 -28.69
N GLU A 404 -1.90 -25.57 -28.46
CA GLU A 404 -0.85 -25.28 -29.45
C GLU A 404 -0.97 -23.90 -30.13
N ALA A 405 -0.96 -22.83 -29.34
CA ALA A 405 -1.05 -21.45 -29.80
C ALA A 405 0.22 -20.89 -30.47
N GLY A 406 1.27 -21.71 -30.58
CA GLY A 406 2.59 -21.34 -31.11
C GLY A 406 3.51 -20.74 -30.04
N ALA A 407 4.56 -20.05 -30.48
CA ALA A 407 5.48 -19.36 -29.58
C ALA A 407 4.76 -18.24 -28.79
N VAL A 408 5.16 -18.02 -27.54
CA VAL A 408 4.65 -16.93 -26.70
C VAL A 408 5.35 -15.62 -27.06
N ASP A 409 5.14 -15.17 -28.29
CA ASP A 409 5.79 -13.99 -28.88
C ASP A 409 4.99 -12.69 -28.65
N GLY A 410 3.73 -12.81 -28.21
CA GLY A 410 2.84 -11.68 -28.02
C GLY A 410 2.26 -11.12 -29.31
N SER A 411 2.30 -11.88 -30.41
CA SER A 411 1.68 -11.53 -31.69
C SER A 411 0.51 -12.47 -31.99
N PHE A 412 -0.70 -11.93 -32.12
CA PHE A 412 -1.90 -12.73 -32.32
C PHE A 412 -2.04 -13.11 -33.80
N GLY A 413 -1.25 -14.10 -34.21
CA GLY A 413 -1.21 -14.63 -35.57
C GLY A 413 -2.17 -15.80 -35.83
N PRO A 414 -2.14 -16.37 -37.05
CA PRO A 414 -3.04 -17.46 -37.45
C PRO A 414 -3.02 -18.67 -36.52
N THR A 415 -1.85 -19.08 -36.03
CA THR A 415 -1.72 -20.21 -35.08
C THR A 415 -2.47 -19.94 -33.78
N THR A 416 -2.31 -18.75 -33.21
CA THR A 416 -3.05 -18.33 -32.01
C THR A 416 -4.56 -18.24 -32.28
N THR A 417 -4.97 -17.75 -33.46
CA THR A 417 -6.39 -17.74 -33.88
C THR A 417 -6.98 -19.16 -33.91
N SER A 418 -6.29 -20.12 -34.52
CA SER A 418 -6.74 -21.52 -34.57
C SER A 418 -6.84 -22.13 -33.17
N ALA A 419 -5.87 -21.88 -32.30
CA ALA A 419 -5.87 -22.35 -30.91
C ALA A 419 -7.04 -21.77 -30.10
N VAL A 420 -7.33 -20.47 -30.26
CA VAL A 420 -8.48 -19.83 -29.61
C VAL A 420 -9.79 -20.46 -30.09
N GLN A 421 -9.96 -20.67 -31.40
CA GLN A 421 -11.16 -21.31 -31.93
C GLN A 421 -11.34 -22.74 -31.42
N ALA A 422 -10.24 -23.50 -31.31
CA ALA A 422 -10.26 -24.85 -30.74
C ALA A 422 -10.69 -24.83 -29.26
N PHE A 423 -10.12 -23.93 -28.47
CA PHE A 423 -10.51 -23.72 -27.07
C PHE A 423 -11.98 -23.33 -26.94
N GLN A 424 -12.45 -22.38 -27.75
CA GLN A 424 -13.84 -21.93 -27.74
C GLN A 424 -14.81 -23.08 -28.05
N ARG A 425 -14.53 -23.91 -29.07
CA ARG A 425 -15.34 -25.10 -29.39
C ARG A 425 -15.37 -26.08 -28.23
N ALA A 426 -14.22 -26.36 -27.60
CA ALA A 426 -14.13 -27.27 -26.46
C ALA A 426 -14.89 -26.78 -25.22
N ARG A 427 -15.11 -25.46 -25.10
CA ARG A 427 -15.87 -24.82 -24.01
C ARG A 427 -17.31 -24.47 -24.40
N SER A 428 -17.78 -24.88 -25.58
CA SER A 428 -19.10 -24.53 -26.13
C SER A 428 -19.36 -23.01 -26.19
N LEU A 429 -18.30 -22.24 -26.42
CA LEU A 429 -18.36 -20.81 -26.71
C LEU A 429 -18.51 -20.59 -28.22
N VAL A 430 -18.87 -19.36 -28.62
CA VAL A 430 -18.83 -18.96 -30.03
C VAL A 430 -17.37 -19.01 -30.50
N ALA A 431 -17.09 -19.86 -31.50
CA ALA A 431 -15.75 -20.11 -32.01
C ALA A 431 -15.32 -19.08 -33.07
N ASP A 432 -15.34 -17.80 -32.70
CA ASP A 432 -15.03 -16.66 -33.57
C ASP A 432 -13.53 -16.31 -33.64
N GLY A 433 -12.67 -16.99 -32.86
CA GLY A 433 -11.24 -16.69 -32.78
C GLY A 433 -10.91 -15.40 -32.04
N THR A 434 -11.90 -14.80 -31.36
CA THR A 434 -11.76 -13.57 -30.58
C THR A 434 -11.83 -13.86 -29.07
N VAL A 435 -10.82 -13.42 -28.34
CA VAL A 435 -10.76 -13.56 -26.88
C VAL A 435 -11.46 -12.36 -26.24
N GLY A 436 -12.79 -12.37 -26.23
CA GLY A 436 -13.62 -11.43 -25.46
C GLY A 436 -13.82 -11.86 -24.00
N PRO A 437 -14.63 -11.13 -23.21
CA PRO A 437 -14.82 -11.39 -21.78
C PRO A 437 -15.18 -12.84 -21.44
N LYS A 438 -16.10 -13.46 -22.18
CA LYS A 438 -16.48 -14.86 -21.96
C LYS A 438 -15.32 -15.84 -22.17
N THR A 439 -14.56 -15.64 -23.24
CA THR A 439 -13.37 -16.45 -23.54
C THR A 439 -12.29 -16.25 -22.48
N TRP A 440 -12.05 -15.00 -22.05
CA TRP A 440 -11.11 -14.70 -20.96
C TRP A 440 -11.51 -15.38 -19.65
N THR A 441 -12.78 -15.26 -19.24
CA THR A 441 -13.29 -15.89 -18.01
C THR A 441 -13.07 -17.40 -18.03
N ALA A 442 -13.40 -18.06 -19.14
CA ALA A 442 -13.19 -19.51 -19.30
C ALA A 442 -11.70 -19.87 -19.30
N LEU A 443 -10.87 -19.10 -20.01
CA LEU A 443 -9.44 -19.37 -20.18
C LEU A 443 -8.68 -19.21 -18.87
N LEU A 444 -8.98 -18.16 -18.11
CA LEU A 444 -8.37 -17.87 -16.81
C LEU A 444 -8.83 -18.83 -15.72
N SER A 445 -10.09 -19.29 -15.75
CA SER A 445 -10.64 -20.18 -14.73
C SER A 445 -10.39 -21.67 -14.98
N ALA A 446 -9.75 -22.05 -16.09
CA ALA A 446 -9.49 -23.44 -16.41
C ALA A 446 -8.63 -24.14 -15.33
N GLY A 447 -8.80 -25.46 -15.19
CA GLY A 447 -8.06 -26.29 -14.23
C GLY A 447 -8.94 -26.84 -13.10
N THR A 448 -8.31 -27.15 -11.96
CA THR A 448 -8.96 -27.78 -10.80
C THR A 448 -10.05 -26.88 -10.19
N THR A 449 -10.99 -27.47 -9.46
CA THR A 449 -12.14 -26.76 -8.87
C THR A 449 -12.18 -26.91 -7.34
N PRO A 450 -11.16 -26.40 -6.61
CA PRO A 450 -11.13 -26.50 -5.16
C PRO A 450 -12.25 -25.67 -4.52
N ALA A 451 -12.73 -26.09 -3.36
CA ALA A 451 -13.63 -25.26 -2.57
C ALA A 451 -12.84 -24.06 -2.00
N LEU A 452 -13.24 -22.83 -2.32
CA LEU A 452 -12.62 -21.61 -1.80
C LEU A 452 -13.63 -20.77 -1.02
N ALA A 453 -13.16 -20.15 0.05
CA ALA A 453 -13.92 -19.22 0.87
C ALA A 453 -12.96 -18.22 1.54
N LYS A 454 -13.51 -17.21 2.22
CA LYS A 454 -12.73 -16.22 2.96
C LYS A 454 -11.68 -16.88 3.87
N GLY A 455 -10.44 -16.39 3.78
CA GLY A 455 -9.27 -16.94 4.47
C GLY A 455 -8.46 -17.96 3.66
N ALA A 456 -8.99 -18.46 2.53
CA ALA A 456 -8.20 -19.26 1.59
C ALA A 456 -7.09 -18.43 0.93
N SER A 457 -6.00 -19.09 0.53
CA SER A 457 -4.90 -18.46 -0.18
C SER A 457 -4.24 -19.38 -1.21
N GLY A 458 -3.40 -18.81 -2.08
CA GLY A 458 -2.60 -19.52 -3.07
C GLY A 458 -3.11 -19.38 -4.51
N ASP A 459 -2.52 -20.17 -5.42
CA ASP A 459 -2.70 -20.00 -6.88
C ASP A 459 -4.14 -20.19 -7.34
N ALA A 460 -4.93 -21.03 -6.66
CA ALA A 460 -6.34 -21.21 -6.96
C ALA A 460 -7.17 -19.94 -6.69
N VAL A 461 -6.81 -19.19 -5.64
CA VAL A 461 -7.44 -17.91 -5.33
C VAL A 461 -7.02 -16.86 -6.35
N LYS A 462 -5.74 -16.82 -6.72
CA LYS A 462 -5.25 -15.89 -7.75
C LYS A 462 -5.93 -16.12 -9.09
N ARG A 463 -6.12 -17.40 -9.46
CA ARG A 463 -6.86 -17.82 -10.64
C ARG A 463 -8.33 -17.38 -10.61
N LEU A 464 -8.99 -17.54 -9.46
CA LEU A 464 -10.36 -17.06 -9.25
C LEU A 464 -10.43 -15.53 -9.42
N GLN A 465 -9.54 -14.77 -8.78
CA GLN A 465 -9.53 -13.30 -8.83
C GLN A 465 -9.36 -12.77 -10.26
N ARG A 466 -8.47 -13.38 -11.05
CA ARG A 466 -8.33 -13.07 -12.48
C ARG A 466 -9.62 -13.36 -13.28
N ALA A 467 -10.23 -14.52 -13.07
CA ALA A 467 -11.46 -14.90 -13.76
C ALA A 467 -12.64 -13.99 -13.39
N LEU A 468 -12.75 -13.59 -12.11
CA LEU A 468 -13.75 -12.62 -11.67
C LEU A 468 -13.53 -11.25 -12.30
N THR A 469 -12.27 -10.80 -12.41
CA THR A 469 -11.93 -9.54 -13.09
C THR A 469 -12.41 -9.55 -14.55
N ALA A 470 -12.17 -10.66 -15.27
CA ALA A 470 -12.64 -10.83 -16.64
C ALA A 470 -14.18 -10.89 -16.74
N ALA A 471 -14.84 -11.59 -15.82
CA ALA A 471 -16.28 -11.82 -15.86
C ALA A 471 -17.12 -10.59 -15.47
N LEU A 472 -16.64 -9.83 -14.49
CA LEU A 472 -17.32 -8.66 -13.95
C LEU A 472 -16.94 -7.37 -14.70
N GLY A 473 -15.79 -7.37 -15.41
CA GLY A 473 -15.23 -6.18 -16.03
C GLY A 473 -14.70 -5.15 -15.03
N THR A 474 -14.64 -5.50 -13.74
CA THR A 474 -14.12 -4.68 -12.66
C THR A 474 -12.89 -5.34 -12.03
N PRO A 475 -11.83 -4.58 -11.72
CA PRO A 475 -10.61 -5.15 -11.13
C PRO A 475 -10.88 -5.84 -9.78
N VAL A 476 -10.41 -7.07 -9.64
CA VAL A 476 -10.26 -7.77 -8.36
C VAL A 476 -8.77 -7.98 -8.13
N ASN A 477 -8.23 -7.50 -7.01
CA ASN A 477 -6.82 -7.67 -6.70
C ASN A 477 -6.45 -9.16 -6.72
N ALA A 478 -5.54 -9.56 -7.61
CA ALA A 478 -5.12 -10.94 -7.76
C ALA A 478 -3.88 -11.24 -6.91
N ASP A 479 -4.01 -11.01 -5.60
CA ASP A 479 -2.97 -11.23 -4.58
C ASP A 479 -2.89 -12.70 -4.13
N GLY A 480 -3.83 -13.54 -4.54
CA GLY A 480 -3.93 -14.92 -4.09
C GLY A 480 -4.45 -15.05 -2.66
N SER A 481 -5.05 -14.01 -2.08
CA SER A 481 -5.66 -14.01 -0.74
C SER A 481 -7.17 -13.78 -0.82
N PHE A 482 -7.95 -14.71 -0.31
CA PHE A 482 -9.41 -14.62 -0.35
C PHE A 482 -9.89 -13.73 0.81
N GLY A 483 -9.74 -12.41 0.64
CA GLY A 483 -10.20 -11.39 1.57
C GLY A 483 -11.64 -10.91 1.33
N PRO A 484 -12.11 -9.90 2.09
CA PRO A 484 -13.44 -9.32 1.94
C PRO A 484 -13.76 -8.84 0.52
N ALA A 485 -12.80 -8.22 -0.17
CA ALA A 485 -12.99 -7.76 -1.54
C ALA A 485 -13.24 -8.92 -2.53
N THR A 486 -12.53 -10.04 -2.35
CA THR A 486 -12.73 -11.26 -3.16
C THR A 486 -14.10 -11.88 -2.85
N GLU A 487 -14.51 -11.91 -1.58
CA GLU A 487 -15.84 -12.39 -1.20
C GLU A 487 -16.96 -11.55 -1.83
N THR A 488 -16.85 -10.21 -1.79
CA THR A 488 -17.79 -9.31 -2.45
C THR A 488 -17.86 -9.60 -3.95
N ALA A 489 -16.71 -9.74 -4.63
CA ALA A 489 -16.69 -10.06 -6.06
C ALA A 489 -17.34 -11.42 -6.37
N VAL A 490 -17.10 -12.45 -5.53
CA VAL A 490 -17.77 -13.76 -5.66
C VAL A 490 -19.27 -13.62 -5.51
N ARG A 491 -19.76 -12.88 -4.51
CA ARG A 491 -21.20 -12.66 -4.30
C ARG A 491 -21.82 -11.90 -5.48
N SER A 492 -21.15 -10.85 -5.98
CA SER A 492 -21.60 -10.12 -7.18
C SER A 492 -21.68 -11.02 -8.41
N TYR A 493 -20.68 -11.88 -8.62
CA TYR A 493 -20.68 -12.85 -9.70
C TYR A 493 -21.83 -13.86 -9.55
N GLN A 494 -22.01 -14.45 -8.37
CA GLN A 494 -23.09 -15.39 -8.08
C GLN A 494 -24.46 -14.78 -8.35
N THR A 495 -24.71 -13.57 -7.86
CA THR A 495 -25.93 -12.81 -8.12
C THR A 495 -26.15 -12.61 -9.61
N GLY A 496 -25.13 -12.12 -10.33
CA GLY A 496 -25.20 -11.85 -11.77
C GLY A 496 -25.38 -13.09 -12.64
N ARG A 497 -25.14 -14.29 -12.10
CA ARG A 497 -25.28 -15.59 -12.79
C ARG A 497 -26.42 -16.46 -12.27
N GLY A 498 -27.23 -15.95 -11.33
CA GLY A 498 -28.34 -16.71 -10.75
C GLY A 498 -27.89 -17.94 -9.96
N LEU A 499 -26.71 -17.89 -9.35
CA LEU A 499 -26.19 -18.94 -8.47
C LEU A 499 -26.59 -18.65 -7.01
N THR A 500 -26.47 -19.66 -6.15
CA THR A 500 -26.57 -19.46 -4.70
C THR A 500 -25.54 -18.43 -4.23
N VAL A 501 -25.99 -17.35 -3.59
CA VAL A 501 -25.14 -16.23 -3.17
C VAL A 501 -24.59 -16.46 -1.76
N ASP A 502 -23.69 -17.42 -1.63
CA ASP A 502 -23.09 -17.81 -0.35
C ASP A 502 -21.69 -17.21 -0.10
N GLY A 503 -21.10 -16.55 -1.10
CA GLY A 503 -19.73 -16.00 -1.03
C GLY A 503 -18.64 -17.06 -1.07
N LYS A 504 -18.99 -18.32 -1.38
CA LYS A 504 -18.06 -19.45 -1.50
C LYS A 504 -17.95 -19.88 -2.95
N VAL A 505 -16.79 -20.41 -3.32
CA VAL A 505 -16.55 -20.92 -4.68
C VAL A 505 -16.54 -22.44 -4.63
N GLY A 506 -17.70 -23.01 -4.93
CA GLY A 506 -17.89 -24.45 -5.11
C GLY A 506 -18.00 -24.87 -6.58
N PRO A 507 -18.36 -26.13 -6.85
CA PRO A 507 -18.48 -26.67 -8.21
C PRO A 507 -19.39 -25.85 -9.15
N ALA A 508 -20.49 -25.30 -8.64
CA ALA A 508 -21.40 -24.48 -9.44
C ALA A 508 -20.75 -23.16 -9.90
N THR A 509 -20.06 -22.46 -8.98
CA THR A 509 -19.35 -21.21 -9.29
C THR A 509 -18.20 -21.47 -10.26
N TRP A 510 -17.40 -22.52 -10.04
CA TRP A 510 -16.34 -22.90 -10.98
C TRP A 510 -16.88 -23.30 -12.35
N GLY A 511 -17.96 -24.08 -12.41
CA GLY A 511 -18.59 -24.47 -13.67
C GLY A 511 -19.12 -23.28 -14.46
N ALA A 512 -19.67 -22.27 -13.79
CA ALA A 512 -20.09 -21.03 -14.42
C ALA A 512 -18.89 -20.26 -15.01
N LEU A 513 -17.81 -20.07 -14.23
CA LEU A 513 -16.60 -19.41 -14.71
C LEU A 513 -15.97 -20.16 -15.90
N GLN A 514 -15.83 -21.48 -15.80
CA GLN A 514 -15.19 -22.30 -16.83
C GLN A 514 -16.02 -22.43 -18.12
N SER A 515 -17.32 -22.15 -18.07
CA SER A 515 -18.18 -22.02 -19.25
C SER A 515 -18.25 -20.58 -19.79
N GLY A 516 -17.43 -19.67 -19.24
CA GLY A 516 -17.35 -18.29 -19.69
C GLY A 516 -18.61 -17.47 -19.37
N LYS A 517 -19.39 -17.87 -18.36
CA LYS A 517 -20.62 -17.17 -17.98
C LYS A 517 -20.33 -15.84 -17.35
#